data_AF-A0A4Q6GCL8-F1
#
_entry.id   AF-A0A4Q6GCL8-F1
#
_cell.length_a   1.000
_cell.length_b   1.000
_cell.length_c   1.000
_cell.angle_alpha   90.00
_cell.angle_beta   90.00
_cell.angle_gamma   90.00
#
_symmetry.space_group_name_H-M   'P 1'
#
loop_
_entity.id
_entity.type
_entity.pdbx_description
1 polymer ?
#
loop_
_entity_poly.entity_id
_entity_poly.type
_entity_poly.pdbx_seq_one_letter_code
_entity_poly.pdbx_strand_id
1 'polypeptide(L)'
;MRPSKPFFLKPLLLAWLGAITFVVVDADARKPGPEAGPPVPLLWKVSDADNSLYLLGSFHLLKPDDYPLSAEVDAAFADAESLVFEIPPAEMAAPELAMQMTRAAMRQDGRQLNSELPASTVAALDAWV
;
A
#
# COMPACT_ATOMS: atom_id res chain seq x y z
N MET A 1 14.21 58.05 59.62
CA MET A 1 12.88 58.35 59.06
C MET A 1 12.50 57.20 58.12
N ARG A 2 11.23 56.74 58.17
CA ARG A 2 10.70 55.39 57.89
C ARG A 2 11.29 54.55 56.73
N PRO A 3 11.45 53.23 56.93
CA PRO A 3 11.44 52.22 55.86
C PRO A 3 9.99 51.81 55.54
N SER A 4 9.69 51.45 54.28
CA SER A 4 8.41 50.80 53.92
C SER A 4 8.66 49.37 53.43
N LYS A 5 7.88 48.46 54.04
CA LYS A 5 7.87 47.01 53.85
C LYS A 5 7.14 46.63 52.55
N PRO A 6 7.46 45.45 51.95
CA PRO A 6 6.76 44.95 50.78
C PRO A 6 5.34 44.47 51.12
N PHE A 7 4.38 44.77 50.23
CA PHE A 7 2.97 44.39 50.35
C PHE A 7 2.74 42.98 49.78
N PHE A 8 2.05 42.15 50.55
CA PHE A 8 1.73 40.76 50.28
C PHE A 8 0.42 40.61 49.49
N LEU A 9 0.45 39.67 48.53
CA LEU A 9 -0.60 38.76 48.05
C LEU A 9 -1.99 39.28 47.64
N LYS A 10 -2.34 38.99 46.37
CA LYS A 10 -3.59 38.30 45.97
C LYS A 10 -3.36 37.59 44.62
N PRO A 11 -3.69 36.30 44.50
CA PRO A 11 -4.70 35.90 43.52
C PRO A 11 -5.65 34.84 44.13
N LEU A 12 -6.96 35.04 44.06
CA LEU A 12 -7.87 34.78 42.92
C LEU A 12 -8.05 33.29 42.62
N LEU A 13 -9.28 32.84 42.88
CA LEU A 13 -9.86 31.52 42.68
C LEU A 13 -9.61 30.95 41.28
N LEU A 14 -9.43 29.62 41.17
CA LEU A 14 -10.11 28.83 40.14
C LEU A 14 -10.15 27.35 40.55
N ALA A 15 -11.36 26.87 40.85
CA ALA A 15 -11.64 25.45 41.06
C ALA A 15 -11.52 24.72 39.71
N TRP A 16 -10.65 23.72 39.64
CA TRP A 16 -10.56 22.82 38.50
C TRP A 16 -11.65 21.75 38.64
N LEU A 17 -12.66 21.83 37.77
CA LEU A 17 -13.67 20.78 37.60
C LEU A 17 -13.05 19.68 36.72
N GLY A 18 -12.85 18.50 37.31
CA GLY A 18 -12.41 17.31 36.59
C GLY A 18 -13.55 16.74 35.74
N ALA A 19 -13.26 16.53 34.45
CA ALA A 19 -14.05 15.66 33.59
C ALA A 19 -13.06 14.79 32.79
N ILE A 20 -12.69 13.64 33.36
CA ILE A 20 -11.96 12.60 32.64
C ILE A 20 -12.98 11.84 31.81
N THR A 21 -13.03 12.11 30.51
CA THR A 21 -13.67 11.23 29.54
C THR A 21 -12.70 10.10 29.22
N PHE A 22 -13.02 8.88 29.66
CA PHE A 22 -12.35 7.69 29.17
C PHE A 22 -12.82 7.43 27.74
N VAL A 23 -11.98 7.77 26.76
CA VAL A 23 -12.08 7.20 25.41
C VAL A 23 -11.51 5.79 25.50
N VAL A 24 -12.38 4.78 25.40
CA VAL A 24 -11.96 3.40 25.13
C VAL A 24 -11.53 3.39 23.67
N VAL A 25 -10.21 3.45 23.44
CA VAL A 25 -9.62 3.17 22.13
C VAL A 25 -9.75 1.66 21.93
N ASP A 26 -10.49 1.29 20.88
CA ASP A 26 -10.58 -0.09 20.42
C ASP A 26 -9.16 -0.60 20.09
N ALA A 27 -8.72 -1.62 20.81
CA ALA A 27 -7.37 -2.16 20.75
C ALA A 27 -7.23 -3.25 19.68
N ASP A 28 -8.10 -3.29 18.67
CA ASP A 28 -7.89 -4.10 17.46
C ASP A 28 -7.04 -3.37 16.41
N ALA A 29 -6.11 -2.54 16.89
CA ALA A 29 -4.98 -2.10 16.10
C ALA A 29 -4.11 -3.33 15.82
N ARG A 30 -4.31 -3.92 14.63
CA ARG A 30 -3.39 -4.87 14.01
C ARG A 30 -1.96 -4.38 14.30
N LYS A 31 -1.21 -5.13 15.11
CA LYS A 31 0.18 -4.80 15.45
C LYS A 31 0.92 -4.47 14.16
N PRO A 32 1.56 -3.29 14.03
CA PRO A 32 2.50 -3.10 12.95
C PRO A 32 3.54 -4.20 13.08
N GLY A 33 3.67 -5.04 12.06
CA GLY A 33 4.84 -5.89 11.93
C GLY A 33 6.11 -5.02 11.90
N PRO A 34 7.30 -5.60 12.04
CA PRO A 34 8.53 -4.84 11.79
C PRO A 34 8.36 -4.10 10.46
N GLU A 35 8.75 -2.82 10.40
CA GLU A 35 8.83 -2.07 9.14
C GLU A 35 9.77 -2.84 8.22
N ALA A 36 9.19 -3.73 7.43
CA ALA A 36 9.89 -4.46 6.41
C ALA A 36 10.32 -3.41 5.40
N GLY A 37 11.60 -3.43 5.02
CA GLY A 37 12.05 -2.61 3.89
C GLY A 37 11.20 -2.89 2.65
N PRO A 38 11.38 -2.08 1.58
CA PRO A 38 10.63 -2.24 0.35
C PRO A 38 10.56 -3.71 -0.09
N PRO A 39 9.40 -4.18 -0.58
CA PRO A 39 9.25 -5.57 -0.98
C PRO A 39 10.25 -5.91 -2.08
N VAL A 40 10.69 -7.17 -2.12
CA VAL A 40 11.48 -7.69 -3.25
C VAL A 40 10.64 -7.45 -4.52
N PRO A 41 11.14 -6.68 -5.49
CA PRO A 41 10.33 -6.30 -6.63
C PRO A 41 10.13 -7.50 -7.56
N LEU A 42 8.96 -7.56 -8.22
CA LEU A 42 8.72 -8.45 -9.37
C LEU A 42 9.40 -7.88 -10.63
N LEU A 43 10.70 -7.65 -10.53
CA LEU A 43 11.54 -7.09 -11.56
C LEU A 43 12.46 -8.18 -12.10
N TRP A 44 12.37 -8.43 -13.39
CA TRP A 44 13.23 -9.37 -14.11
C TRP A 44 14.14 -8.59 -15.05
N LYS A 45 15.41 -9.00 -15.14
CA LYS A 45 16.34 -8.52 -16.16
C LYS A 45 16.72 -9.68 -17.06
N VAL A 46 16.55 -9.51 -18.37
CA VAL A 46 17.10 -10.39 -19.39
C VAL A 46 18.15 -9.59 -20.14
N SER A 47 19.37 -10.10 -20.25
CA SER A 47 20.45 -9.39 -20.92
C SER A 47 21.32 -10.32 -21.74
N ASP A 48 21.91 -9.78 -22.79
CA ASP A 48 22.95 -10.43 -23.59
C ASP A 48 24.22 -9.58 -23.62
N ALA A 49 25.00 -9.65 -24.71
CA ALA A 49 26.28 -8.97 -24.82
C ALA A 49 26.16 -7.43 -24.79
N ASP A 50 25.10 -6.89 -25.39
CA ASP A 50 24.97 -5.46 -25.65
C ASP A 50 23.57 -4.90 -25.36
N ASN A 51 22.59 -5.73 -24.99
CA ASN A 51 21.23 -5.30 -24.70
C ASN A 51 20.71 -5.83 -23.35
N SER A 52 19.77 -5.09 -22.77
CA SER A 52 19.05 -5.46 -21.55
C SER A 52 17.57 -5.10 -21.67
N LEU A 53 16.71 -6.05 -21.30
CA LEU A 53 15.29 -5.87 -21.13
C LEU A 53 14.94 -6.02 -19.65
N TYR A 54 14.30 -4.99 -19.09
CA TYR A 54 13.69 -5.04 -17.78
C TYR A 54 12.19 -5.31 -17.93
N LEU A 55 11.70 -6.36 -17.26
CA LEU A 55 10.28 -6.65 -17.16
C LEU A 55 9.83 -6.43 -15.72
N LEU A 56 9.13 -5.32 -15.51
CA LEU A 56 8.54 -4.96 -14.23
C LEU A 56 7.05 -5.31 -14.25
N GLY A 57 6.65 -6.24 -13.38
CA GLY A 57 5.26 -6.63 -13.21
C GLY A 57 4.88 -7.89 -13.98
N SER A 58 4.08 -8.72 -13.30
CA SER A 58 3.33 -9.83 -13.90
C SER A 58 1.92 -9.95 -13.33
N PHE A 59 1.66 -9.38 -12.14
CA PHE A 59 0.36 -9.36 -11.46
C PHE A 59 0.22 -8.06 -10.65
N HIS A 60 -0.81 -7.26 -10.94
CA HIS A 60 -0.97 -5.91 -10.38
C HIS A 60 -1.84 -5.90 -9.13
N LEU A 61 -1.30 -6.38 -8.02
CA LEU A 61 -1.97 -6.36 -6.72
C LEU A 61 -1.10 -5.75 -5.62
N LEU A 62 -0.48 -4.61 -5.94
CA LEU A 62 0.22 -3.80 -4.95
C LEU A 62 -0.79 -3.12 -4.02
N LYS A 63 -0.54 -3.22 -2.72
CA LYS A 63 -1.22 -2.46 -1.67
C LYS A 63 -0.57 -1.08 -1.53
N PRO A 64 -1.26 -0.10 -0.91
CA PRO A 64 -0.65 1.20 -0.61
C PRO A 64 0.68 1.08 0.17
N ASP A 65 0.76 0.15 1.12
CA ASP A 65 1.94 -0.06 1.96
C ASP A 65 3.09 -0.80 1.26
N ASP A 66 2.91 -1.24 0.00
CA ASP A 66 4.01 -1.80 -0.81
C ASP A 66 4.90 -0.68 -1.41
N TYR A 67 4.56 0.59 -1.15
CA TYR A 67 5.39 1.76 -1.47
C TYR A 67 6.24 2.23 -0.26
N PRO A 68 7.41 2.82 -0.50
CA PRO A 68 8.03 3.03 -1.80
C PRO A 68 8.48 1.71 -2.44
N LEU A 69 8.52 1.67 -3.78
CA LEU A 69 9.08 0.52 -4.48
C LEU A 69 10.57 0.36 -4.13
N SER A 70 11.09 -0.85 -4.33
CA SER A 70 12.52 -1.07 -4.11
C SER A 70 13.37 -0.17 -5.02
N ALA A 71 14.52 0.26 -4.52
CA ALA A 71 15.47 1.09 -5.25
C ALA A 71 15.98 0.43 -6.55
N GLU A 72 15.89 -0.90 -6.69
CA GLU A 72 16.21 -1.58 -7.94
C GLU A 72 15.25 -1.21 -9.08
N VAL A 73 14.00 -0.87 -8.76
CA VAL A 73 13.01 -0.41 -9.76
C VAL A 73 13.42 0.95 -10.32
N ASP A 74 13.79 1.89 -9.45
CA ASP A 74 14.27 3.20 -9.87
C ASP A 74 15.57 3.09 -10.68
N ALA A 75 16.47 2.18 -10.29
CA ALA A 75 17.69 1.89 -11.04
C ALA A 75 17.41 1.35 -12.45
N ALA A 76 16.43 0.45 -12.60
CA ALA A 76 16.02 -0.05 -13.91
C ALA A 76 15.38 1.05 -14.78
N PHE A 77 14.57 1.95 -14.19
CA PHE A 77 14.06 3.11 -14.91
C PHE A 77 15.16 4.06 -15.36
N ALA A 78 16.19 4.27 -14.55
CA ALA A 78 17.31 5.14 -14.89
C ALA A 78 18.24 4.54 -15.98
N ASP A 79 18.36 3.22 -16.04
CA ASP A 79 19.16 2.49 -17.04
C ASP A 79 18.43 2.35 -18.39
N ALA A 80 17.09 2.31 -18.39
CA ALA A 80 16.30 2.08 -19.58
C ALA A 80 16.25 3.31 -20.51
N GLU A 81 16.60 3.11 -21.79
CA GLU A 81 16.50 4.16 -22.82
C GLU A 81 15.04 4.43 -23.26
N SER A 82 14.17 3.44 -23.11
CA SER A 82 12.77 3.54 -23.48
C SER A 82 11.88 2.79 -22.50
N LEU A 83 10.66 3.29 -22.31
CA LEU A 83 9.66 2.69 -21.43
C LEU A 83 8.44 2.28 -22.25
N VAL A 84 8.07 1.01 -22.14
CA VAL A 84 6.90 0.44 -22.81
C VAL A 84 5.96 -0.13 -21.75
N PHE A 85 4.67 0.17 -21.91
CA PHE A 85 3.61 -0.38 -21.06
C PHE A 85 2.86 -1.47 -21.83
N GLU A 86 2.41 -2.51 -21.13
CA GLU A 86 1.56 -3.57 -21.72
C GLU A 86 0.27 -2.99 -22.30
N ILE A 87 -0.31 -2.01 -21.61
CA ILE A 87 -1.49 -1.25 -22.05
C ILE A 87 -1.12 0.23 -22.04
N PRO A 88 -1.39 0.99 -23.12
CA PRO A 88 -1.19 2.42 -23.12
C PRO A 88 -1.91 3.09 -21.93
N PRO A 89 -1.25 3.94 -21.13
CA PRO A 89 -1.89 4.57 -19.97
C PRO A 89 -3.18 5.34 -20.30
N ALA A 90 -3.27 5.91 -21.50
CA ALA A 90 -4.46 6.62 -21.98
C ALA A 90 -5.68 5.70 -22.18
N GLU A 91 -5.46 4.41 -22.42
CA GLU A 91 -6.53 3.43 -22.67
C GLU A 91 -6.99 2.71 -21.40
N MET A 92 -6.24 2.81 -20.30
CA MET A 92 -6.57 2.12 -19.04
C MET A 92 -7.93 2.51 -18.45
N ALA A 93 -8.43 3.70 -18.75
CA ALA A 93 -9.74 4.18 -18.29
C ALA A 93 -10.87 3.97 -19.33
N ALA A 94 -10.58 3.35 -20.48
CA ALA A 94 -11.55 3.15 -21.54
C ALA A 94 -12.59 2.09 -21.12
N PRO A 95 -13.91 2.40 -21.15
CA PRO A 95 -14.96 1.42 -20.84
C PRO A 95 -14.91 0.18 -21.73
N GLU A 96 -14.53 0.34 -22.99
CA GLU A 96 -14.39 -0.73 -23.97
C GLU A 96 -13.31 -1.74 -23.55
N LEU A 97 -12.18 -1.25 -23.03
CA LEU A 97 -11.11 -2.11 -22.52
C LEU A 97 -11.60 -2.95 -21.35
N ALA A 98 -12.28 -2.36 -20.37
CA ALA A 98 -12.83 -3.09 -19.22
C ALA A 98 -13.81 -4.20 -19.66
N MET A 99 -14.66 -3.91 -20.64
CA MET A 99 -15.59 -4.90 -21.20
C MET A 99 -14.87 -6.01 -21.96
N GLN A 100 -13.82 -5.69 -22.72
CA GLN A 100 -12.99 -6.68 -23.43
C GLN A 100 -12.24 -7.58 -22.44
N MET A 101 -11.62 -6.99 -21.41
CA MET A 101 -10.93 -7.74 -20.35
C MET A 101 -11.89 -8.67 -19.60
N THR A 102 -13.09 -8.19 -19.26
CA THR A 102 -14.11 -9.04 -18.61
C THR A 102 -14.49 -10.22 -19.50
N ARG A 103 -14.72 -9.98 -20.79
CA ARG A 103 -15.02 -11.06 -21.75
C ARG A 103 -13.88 -12.07 -21.87
N ALA A 104 -12.63 -11.60 -21.89
CA ALA A 104 -11.44 -12.45 -21.96
C ALA A 104 -11.20 -13.24 -20.66
N ALA A 105 -11.54 -12.66 -19.50
CA ALA A 105 -11.38 -13.29 -18.19
C ALA A 105 -12.43 -14.39 -17.91
N MET A 106 -13.56 -14.41 -18.65
CA MET A 106 -14.61 -15.41 -18.47
C MET A 106 -14.28 -16.71 -19.21
N ARG A 107 -14.33 -17.82 -18.46
CA ARG A 107 -14.21 -19.17 -19.02
C ARG A 107 -15.40 -19.47 -19.94
N GLN A 108 -15.11 -20.05 -21.11
CA GLN A 108 -16.10 -20.36 -22.14
C GLN A 108 -16.64 -21.79 -22.06
N ASP A 109 -16.06 -22.62 -21.20
CA ASP A 109 -16.38 -24.05 -21.05
C ASP A 109 -17.40 -24.34 -19.93
N GLY A 110 -17.95 -23.28 -19.30
CA GLY A 110 -18.91 -23.37 -18.21
C GLY A 110 -18.34 -23.87 -16.88
N ARG A 111 -17.05 -24.21 -16.81
CA ARG A 111 -16.40 -24.62 -15.56
C ARG A 111 -16.08 -23.38 -14.72
N GLN A 112 -16.14 -23.55 -13.39
CA GLN A 112 -15.75 -22.51 -12.45
C GLN A 112 -14.27 -22.67 -12.07
N LEU A 113 -13.56 -21.57 -11.82
CA LEU A 113 -12.15 -21.61 -11.41
C LEU A 113 -11.93 -22.52 -10.19
N ASN A 114 -12.77 -22.38 -9.17
CA ASN A 114 -12.65 -23.15 -7.91
C ASN A 114 -12.83 -24.66 -8.11
N SER A 115 -13.44 -25.12 -9.21
CA SER A 115 -13.54 -26.56 -9.51
C SER A 115 -12.23 -27.18 -10.00
N GLU A 116 -11.20 -26.38 -10.29
CA GLU A 116 -9.90 -26.83 -10.81
C GLU A 116 -8.74 -26.52 -9.87
N LEU A 117 -9.00 -25.79 -8.78
CA LEU A 117 -7.99 -25.48 -7.79
C LEU A 117 -8.01 -26.53 -6.66
N PRO A 118 -6.85 -26.90 -6.11
CA PRO A 118 -6.80 -27.66 -4.86
C PRO A 118 -7.56 -26.93 -3.75
N ALA A 119 -8.23 -27.68 -2.87
CA ALA A 119 -9.03 -27.10 -1.79
C ALA A 119 -8.22 -26.15 -0.89
N SER A 120 -6.95 -26.44 -0.65
CA SER A 120 -6.04 -25.58 0.11
C SER A 120 -5.78 -24.24 -0.60
N THR A 121 -5.72 -24.23 -1.93
CA THR A 121 -5.52 -23.01 -2.72
C THR A 121 -6.77 -22.14 -2.70
N VAL A 122 -7.97 -22.74 -2.80
CA VAL A 122 -9.24 -22.00 -2.67
C VAL A 122 -9.33 -21.35 -1.29
N ALA A 123 -9.06 -22.10 -0.22
CA ALA A 123 -9.08 -21.56 1.14
C ALA A 123 -8.06 -20.42 1.35
N ALA A 124 -6.88 -20.51 0.74
CA ALA A 124 -5.88 -19.44 0.81
C ALA A 124 -6.32 -18.18 0.05
N LEU A 125 -6.96 -18.35 -1.12
CA LEU A 125 -7.51 -17.24 -1.89
C LEU A 125 -8.64 -16.55 -1.13
N ASP A 126 -9.60 -17.31 -0.59
CA ASP A 126 -10.74 -16.80 0.18
C ASP A 126 -10.32 -16.04 1.44
N ALA A 127 -9.18 -16.40 2.05
CA ALA A 127 -8.63 -15.69 3.21
C ALA A 127 -7.87 -14.41 2.82
N TRP A 128 -7.52 -14.25 1.55
CA TRP A 128 -6.77 -13.10 1.03
C TRP A 128 -7.68 -12.00 0.46
N VAL A 129 -8.80 -12.35 -0.17
CA VAL A 129 -9.85 -11.40 -0.64
C VAL A 129 -10.75 -10.92 0.49
#